data_AF-A0A8A4TW56-F1
#
_entry.id   AF-A0A8A4TW56-F1
#
_cell.length_a   1.000
_cell.length_b   1.000
_cell.length_c   1.000
_cell.angle_alpha   90.00
_cell.angle_beta   90.00
_cell.angle_gamma   90.00
#
_symmetry.space_group_name_H-M   'P 1'
#
loop_
_entity.id
_entity.type
_entity.pdbx_description
1 polymer ?
#
loop_
_entity_poly.entity_id
_entity_poly.type
_entity_poly.pdbx_seq_one_letter_code
_entity_poly.pdbx_strand_id
1 'polypeptide(L)'
;MNAVRTWWSRLDDLINPVVVKEVRQAVRGRFVSVTLNCFLLALLATSSALLPEYANPANIYHRGYELMQILVGILLFTTLIFVPIASGVRLALERSGDNIDLLYISAISPRSIVLGKMLASSLVTALFFFAAAPFITMTYFLRGTDFVAIMVSLFVAYLAVLGTIQLAICLACFKTPTAMKVILAAGFLVLALFIFGGTMDLLSDINRRGLGGLVFRGGLWERILVLLSIGVIGGLGLFFVSVALIKPDSANKGRQPRAFFFVAWTLVCLTMVVFDASTDVLEVGAVFGLTAGIVGMLVAVSERDDPGLRVRREIPVAGWRRAIAFAFFSGSASGMVWSVLMMMAAIGFSSGFVRSGIWNSMEEIMVGVSLYTVFYGLAAHLLHRHWLKRFFGRGWTWLASLVLLGLGMFVPWALGALLFPQKWSDGDLSPYFFLWNPFTLSSHSHRPLSLAMASIFVVILVVLRHRWFFTCWSKFKAEVPSEPPPRRGTEIRGVA
;
A
#
# COMPACT_ATOMS: atom_id res chain seq x y z
N MET A 1 20.70 -40.37 15.63
CA MET A 1 20.42 -39.98 14.22
C MET A 1 18.93 -39.94 13.87
N ASN A 2 18.11 -40.91 14.30
CA ASN A 2 16.67 -40.94 13.95
C ASN A 2 15.86 -39.79 14.56
N ALA A 3 16.14 -39.39 15.81
CA ALA A 3 15.47 -38.25 16.46
C ALA A 3 15.67 -36.93 15.69
N VAL A 4 16.90 -36.68 15.23
CA VAL A 4 17.24 -35.48 14.43
C VAL A 4 16.49 -35.51 13.09
N ARG A 5 16.42 -36.66 12.40
CA ARG A 5 15.64 -36.78 11.15
C ARG A 5 14.15 -36.56 11.34
N THR A 6 13.54 -37.07 12.42
CA THR A 6 12.13 -36.80 12.74
C THR A 6 11.86 -35.36 13.14
N TRP A 7 12.83 -34.68 13.76
CA TRP A 7 12.74 -33.24 14.03
C TRP A 7 12.81 -32.43 12.74
N TRP A 8 13.71 -32.77 11.83
CA TRP A 8 13.81 -32.14 10.51
C TRP A 8 12.56 -32.37 9.66
N SER A 9 11.98 -33.58 9.64
CA SER A 9 10.76 -33.85 8.87
C SER A 9 9.57 -33.07 9.42
N ARG A 10 9.43 -32.94 10.74
CA ARG A 10 8.39 -32.12 11.37
C ARG A 10 8.57 -30.63 11.06
N LEU A 11 9.80 -30.14 11.02
CA LEU A 11 10.09 -28.76 10.61
C LEU A 11 9.80 -28.55 9.11
N ASP A 12 10.12 -29.52 8.26
CA ASP A 12 9.85 -29.45 6.82
C ASP A 12 8.34 -29.47 6.53
N ASP A 13 7.57 -30.27 7.28
CA ASP A 13 6.10 -30.31 7.21
C ASP A 13 5.44 -29.00 7.68
N LEU A 14 6.11 -28.24 8.57
CA LEU A 14 5.64 -26.94 9.07
C LEU A 14 6.04 -25.78 8.16
N ILE A 15 7.14 -25.91 7.41
CA ILE A 15 7.61 -24.87 6.51
C ILE A 15 6.77 -24.89 5.24
N ASN A 16 6.30 -23.71 4.84
CA ASN A 16 5.57 -23.55 3.61
C ASN A 16 6.43 -24.06 2.42
N PRO A 17 5.97 -25.05 1.64
CA PRO A 17 6.75 -25.69 0.58
C PRO A 17 7.18 -24.70 -0.52
N VAL A 18 6.45 -23.58 -0.66
CA VAL A 18 6.82 -22.47 -1.55
C VAL A 18 8.17 -21.86 -1.12
N VAL A 19 8.39 -21.67 0.18
CA VAL A 19 9.65 -21.10 0.70
C VAL A 19 10.83 -22.00 0.34
N VAL A 20 10.71 -23.31 0.60
CA VAL A 20 11.79 -24.28 0.34
C VAL A 20 12.16 -24.28 -1.15
N LYS A 21 11.14 -24.27 -2.03
CA LYS A 21 11.35 -24.21 -3.48
C LYS A 21 12.07 -22.92 -3.89
N GLU A 22 11.59 -21.77 -3.43
CA GLU A 22 12.13 -20.45 -3.79
C GLU A 22 13.55 -20.24 -3.27
N VAL A 23 13.83 -20.63 -2.02
CA VAL A 23 15.18 -20.54 -1.42
C VAL A 23 16.16 -21.44 -2.17
N ARG A 24 15.77 -22.69 -2.48
CA ARG A 24 16.60 -23.60 -3.28
C ARG A 24 16.93 -23.02 -4.65
N GLN A 25 15.94 -22.39 -5.29
CA GLN A 25 16.12 -21.72 -6.58
C GLN A 25 16.98 -20.45 -6.46
N ALA A 26 16.85 -19.69 -5.37
CA ALA A 26 17.65 -18.50 -5.11
C ALA A 26 19.14 -18.86 -4.93
N VAL A 27 19.45 -19.87 -4.12
CA VAL A 27 20.83 -20.31 -3.84
C VAL A 27 21.52 -20.88 -5.07
N ARG A 28 20.80 -21.64 -5.91
CA ARG A 28 21.34 -22.17 -7.18
C ARG A 28 21.39 -21.14 -8.30
N GLY A 29 20.74 -19.98 -8.12
CA GLY A 29 20.65 -18.94 -9.12
C GLY A 29 21.95 -18.14 -9.24
N ARG A 30 22.47 -18.01 -10.46
CA ARG A 30 23.65 -17.17 -10.75
C ARG A 30 23.46 -15.72 -10.31
N PHE A 31 22.24 -15.20 -10.41
CA PHE A 31 21.90 -13.83 -10.05
C PHE A 31 22.27 -13.49 -8.61
N VAL A 32 21.82 -14.28 -7.62
CA VAL A 32 22.09 -14.01 -6.19
C VAL A 32 23.58 -14.10 -5.90
N SER A 33 24.26 -15.12 -6.45
CA SER A 33 25.70 -15.30 -6.26
C SER A 33 26.51 -14.14 -6.85
N VAL A 34 26.23 -13.71 -8.08
CA VAL A 34 26.94 -12.60 -8.72
C VAL A 34 26.69 -11.30 -7.96
N THR A 35 25.44 -10.97 -7.63
CA THR A 35 25.12 -9.74 -6.88
C THR A 35 25.77 -9.75 -5.50
N LEU A 36 25.79 -10.89 -4.79
CA LEU A 36 26.43 -11.00 -3.48
C LEU A 36 27.95 -10.80 -3.56
N ASN A 37 28.62 -11.38 -4.56
CA ASN A 37 30.06 -11.20 -4.75
C ASN A 37 30.42 -9.75 -5.13
N CYS A 38 29.67 -9.14 -6.05
CA CYS A 38 29.84 -7.71 -6.39
C CYS A 38 29.62 -6.81 -5.17
N PHE A 39 28.60 -7.11 -4.36
CA PHE A 39 28.32 -6.41 -3.11
C PHE A 39 29.47 -6.52 -2.11
N LEU A 40 29.99 -7.73 -1.88
CA LEU A 40 31.14 -7.95 -0.99
C LEU A 40 32.40 -7.24 -1.48
N LEU A 41 32.66 -7.26 -2.79
CA LEU A 41 33.76 -6.51 -3.39
C LEU A 41 33.59 -5.01 -3.19
N ALA A 42 32.37 -4.47 -3.30
CA ALA A 42 32.10 -3.06 -3.04
C ALA A 42 32.35 -2.69 -1.56
N LEU A 43 31.92 -3.52 -0.61
CA LEU A 43 32.19 -3.31 0.82
C LEU A 43 33.69 -3.40 1.14
N LEU A 44 34.40 -4.36 0.55
CA LEU A 44 35.85 -4.50 0.71
C LEU A 44 36.58 -3.30 0.11
N ALA A 45 36.24 -2.90 -1.11
CA ALA A 45 36.86 -1.77 -1.79
C ALA A 45 36.67 -0.47 -1.00
N THR A 46 35.45 -0.20 -0.52
CA THR A 46 35.16 1.01 0.25
C THR A 46 35.81 1.02 1.62
N SER A 47 35.78 -0.10 2.35
CA SER A 47 36.50 -0.20 3.63
C SER A 47 38.01 -0.04 3.44
N SER A 48 38.61 -0.63 2.40
CA SER A 48 40.05 -0.51 2.14
C SER A 48 40.48 0.87 1.65
N ALA A 49 39.71 1.52 0.78
CA ALA A 49 40.03 2.82 0.21
C ALA A 49 40.10 3.93 1.26
N LEU A 50 39.31 3.79 2.33
CA LEU A 50 39.24 4.79 3.40
C LEU A 50 40.30 4.56 4.50
N LEU A 51 40.96 3.39 4.56
CA LEU A 51 42.02 3.07 5.54
C LEU A 51 43.13 4.15 5.68
N PRO A 52 43.69 4.70 4.58
CA PRO A 52 44.74 5.71 4.68
C PRO A 52 44.27 7.01 5.33
N GLU A 53 43.00 7.37 5.16
CA GLU A 53 42.43 8.59 5.72
C GLU A 53 42.27 8.52 7.24
N TYR A 54 42.09 7.32 7.80
CA TYR A 54 41.99 7.08 9.25
C TYR A 54 43.34 7.09 9.98
N ALA A 55 44.46 7.11 9.26
CA ALA A 55 45.79 7.22 9.86
C ALA A 55 46.04 8.62 10.47
N ASN A 56 45.23 9.63 10.12
CA ASN A 56 45.33 10.98 10.66
C ASN A 56 44.50 11.15 11.95
N PRO A 57 45.12 11.38 13.12
CA PRO A 57 44.42 11.40 14.41
C PRO A 57 43.42 12.55 14.59
N ALA A 58 43.56 13.63 13.83
CA ALA A 58 42.81 14.88 14.03
C ALA A 58 41.30 14.76 13.74
N ASN A 59 40.85 13.74 12.97
CA ASN A 59 39.47 13.64 12.48
C ASN A 59 38.78 12.29 12.76
N ILE A 60 39.36 11.41 13.59
CA ILE A 60 38.90 10.01 13.73
C ILE A 60 37.40 9.89 14.07
N TYR A 61 36.86 10.75 14.95
CA TYR A 61 35.47 10.69 15.41
C TYR A 61 34.43 10.97 14.30
N HIS A 62 34.69 11.91 13.38
CA HIS A 62 33.73 12.22 12.30
C HIS A 62 33.76 11.14 11.21
N ARG A 63 34.93 10.53 11.00
CA ARG A 63 35.18 9.64 9.87
C ARG A 63 34.63 8.23 10.06
N GLY A 64 34.56 7.71 11.29
CA GLY A 64 33.93 6.42 11.57
C GLY A 64 32.42 6.42 11.27
N TYR A 65 31.76 7.54 11.56
CA TYR A 65 30.35 7.76 11.22
C TYR A 65 30.13 7.80 9.69
N GLU A 66 30.96 8.54 8.95
CA GLU A 66 30.87 8.61 7.48
C GLU A 66 31.03 7.23 6.85
N LEU A 67 31.97 6.42 7.33
CA LEU A 67 32.16 5.04 6.87
C LEU A 67 30.90 4.21 7.08
N MET A 68 30.31 4.28 8.28
CA MET A 68 29.08 3.58 8.59
C MET A 68 27.94 3.99 7.63
N GLN A 69 27.79 5.29 7.36
CA GLN A 69 26.77 5.78 6.43
C GLN A 69 26.98 5.24 5.01
N ILE A 70 28.22 5.21 4.53
CA ILE A 70 28.54 4.69 3.19
C ILE A 70 28.28 3.18 3.12
N LEU A 71 28.73 2.40 4.10
CA LEU A 71 28.55 0.94 4.12
C LEU A 71 27.07 0.55 4.22
N VAL A 72 26.31 1.19 5.11
CA VAL A 72 24.86 0.99 5.21
C VAL A 72 24.18 1.52 3.95
N GLY A 73 24.69 2.60 3.35
CA GLY A 73 24.39 3.11 2.02
C GLY A 73 24.36 2.03 0.95
N ILE A 74 25.50 1.36 0.79
CA ILE A 74 25.70 0.30 -0.21
C ILE A 74 24.80 -0.91 0.09
N LEU A 75 24.67 -1.30 1.36
CA LEU A 75 23.77 -2.37 1.79
C LEU A 75 22.31 -2.06 1.42
N LEU A 76 21.81 -0.88 1.79
CA LEU A 76 20.44 -0.48 1.54
C LEU A 76 20.18 -0.28 0.05
N PHE A 77 21.07 0.36 -0.69
CA PHE A 77 20.91 0.54 -2.14
C PHE A 77 20.80 -0.82 -2.85
N THR A 78 21.69 -1.76 -2.50
CA THR A 78 21.69 -3.10 -3.10
C THR A 78 20.44 -3.88 -2.71
N THR A 79 20.08 -3.90 -1.43
CA THR A 79 18.96 -4.72 -0.95
C THR A 79 17.58 -4.12 -1.22
N LEU A 80 17.41 -2.79 -1.23
CA LEU A 80 16.14 -2.12 -1.56
C LEU A 80 15.79 -2.19 -3.04
N ILE A 81 16.79 -2.29 -3.93
CA ILE A 81 16.56 -2.30 -5.37
C ILE A 81 16.57 -3.75 -5.88
N PHE A 82 17.67 -4.48 -5.68
CA PHE A 82 17.85 -5.76 -6.37
C PHE A 82 16.94 -6.86 -5.84
N VAL A 83 16.75 -6.98 -4.53
CA VAL A 83 15.96 -8.08 -3.95
C VAL A 83 14.46 -7.96 -4.29
N PRO A 84 13.81 -6.79 -4.10
CA PRO A 84 12.41 -6.60 -4.51
C PRO A 84 12.20 -6.77 -6.01
N ILE A 85 13.09 -6.25 -6.85
CA ILE A 85 12.98 -6.42 -8.31
C ILE A 85 13.08 -7.89 -8.69
N ALA A 86 14.04 -8.63 -8.14
CA ALA A 86 14.19 -10.05 -8.41
C ALA A 86 12.94 -10.85 -8.00
N SER A 87 12.35 -10.53 -6.84
CA SER A 87 11.11 -11.18 -6.35
C SER A 87 9.90 -10.82 -7.22
N GLY A 88 9.72 -9.53 -7.50
CA GLY A 88 8.62 -9.00 -8.29
C GLY A 88 8.64 -9.49 -9.75
N VAL A 89 9.80 -9.48 -10.41
CA VAL A 89 9.93 -9.96 -11.79
C VAL A 89 9.64 -11.46 -11.89
N ARG A 90 10.17 -12.29 -10.97
CA ARG A 90 9.87 -13.74 -10.94
C ARG A 90 8.37 -14.00 -10.81
N LEU A 91 7.70 -13.30 -9.89
CA LEU A 91 6.25 -13.41 -9.71
C LEU A 91 5.47 -12.91 -10.94
N ALA A 92 5.90 -11.80 -11.55
CA ALA A 92 5.24 -11.27 -12.74
C ALA A 92 5.37 -12.21 -13.95
N LEU A 93 6.51 -12.91 -14.07
CA LEU A 93 6.77 -13.90 -15.12
C LEU A 93 5.97 -15.19 -14.93
N GLU A 94 5.88 -15.69 -13.69
CA GLU A 94 5.03 -16.83 -13.33
C GLU A 94 3.56 -16.59 -13.72
N ARG A 95 3.15 -15.32 -13.74
CA ARG A 95 1.78 -14.92 -14.07
C ARG A 95 1.56 -14.54 -15.53
N SER A 96 2.61 -14.26 -16.30
CA SER A 96 2.48 -13.90 -17.72
C SER A 96 2.45 -15.11 -18.66
N GLY A 97 2.76 -16.31 -18.16
CA GLY A 97 2.68 -17.53 -18.97
C GLY A 97 1.24 -17.99 -19.21
N ASP A 98 1.01 -18.69 -20.32
CA ASP A 98 -0.27 -19.29 -20.75
C ASP A 98 -0.83 -20.35 -19.77
N ASN A 99 -0.10 -20.63 -18.67
CA ASN A 99 -0.44 -21.60 -17.61
C ASN A 99 -1.14 -20.96 -16.40
N ILE A 100 -1.86 -19.85 -16.57
CA ILE A 100 -2.65 -19.24 -15.48
C ILE A 100 -3.63 -20.27 -14.87
N ASP A 101 -4.11 -21.21 -15.69
CA ASP A 101 -5.03 -22.27 -15.28
C ASP A 101 -4.39 -23.31 -14.36
N LEU A 102 -3.08 -23.56 -14.47
CA LEU A 102 -2.40 -24.55 -13.62
C LEU A 102 -2.28 -24.07 -12.15
N LEU A 103 -2.16 -22.75 -11.92
CA LEU A 103 -2.11 -22.18 -10.58
C LEU A 103 -3.47 -22.29 -9.86
N TYR A 104 -4.57 -22.22 -10.61
CA TYR A 104 -5.93 -22.36 -10.07
C TYR A 104 -6.33 -23.82 -9.77
N ILE A 105 -5.62 -24.80 -10.36
CA ILE A 105 -5.84 -26.22 -10.10
C ILE A 105 -5.07 -26.68 -8.84
N SER A 106 -4.03 -25.97 -8.42
CA SER A 106 -3.24 -26.34 -7.23
C SER A 106 -4.00 -26.09 -5.92
N ALA A 107 -3.85 -26.99 -4.94
CA ALA A 107 -4.47 -26.89 -3.61
C ALA A 107 -3.85 -25.82 -2.69
N ILE A 108 -2.91 -25.01 -3.19
CA ILE A 108 -2.15 -24.05 -2.38
C ILE A 108 -2.96 -22.77 -2.21
N SER A 109 -3.12 -22.32 -0.95
CA SER A 109 -3.85 -21.09 -0.67
C SER A 109 -3.13 -19.84 -1.21
N PRO A 110 -3.85 -18.80 -1.69
CA PRO A 110 -3.21 -17.56 -2.13
C PRO A 110 -2.35 -16.88 -1.05
N ARG A 111 -2.70 -17.06 0.23
CA ARG A 111 -1.94 -16.53 1.38
C ARG A 111 -0.58 -17.20 1.51
N SER A 112 -0.53 -18.53 1.40
CA SER A 112 0.74 -19.27 1.45
C SER A 112 1.63 -18.94 0.24
N ILE A 113 1.07 -18.60 -0.92
CA ILE A 113 1.89 -18.15 -2.06
C ILE A 113 2.60 -16.82 -1.74
N VAL A 114 1.86 -15.80 -1.30
CA VAL A 114 2.42 -14.48 -0.99
C VAL A 114 3.41 -14.57 0.19
N LEU A 115 3.03 -15.24 1.29
CA LEU A 115 3.92 -15.43 2.44
C LEU A 115 5.18 -16.20 2.05
N GLY A 116 5.03 -17.23 1.21
CA GLY A 116 6.17 -18.04 0.77
C GLY A 116 7.20 -17.21 0.02
N LYS A 117 6.74 -16.34 -0.89
CA LYS A 117 7.61 -15.44 -1.65
C LYS A 117 8.21 -14.34 -0.77
N MET A 118 7.41 -13.74 0.12
CA MET A 118 7.90 -12.73 1.07
C MET A 118 8.99 -13.30 1.98
N LEU A 119 8.76 -14.48 2.57
CA LEU A 119 9.73 -15.15 3.45
C LEU A 119 10.99 -15.57 2.70
N ALA A 120 10.87 -16.14 1.50
CA ALA A 120 12.03 -16.50 0.70
C ALA A 120 12.89 -15.26 0.35
N SER A 121 12.26 -14.15 -0.06
CA SER A 121 12.97 -12.89 -0.29
C SER A 121 13.57 -12.32 1.00
N SER A 122 12.88 -12.43 2.14
CA SER A 122 13.39 -11.98 3.44
C SER A 122 14.65 -12.75 3.88
N LEU A 123 14.75 -14.04 3.55
CA LEU A 123 15.93 -14.87 3.84
C LEU A 123 17.11 -14.49 2.94
N VAL A 124 16.85 -14.19 1.66
CA VAL A 124 17.88 -13.64 0.76
C VAL A 124 18.37 -12.30 1.29
N THR A 125 17.47 -11.40 1.72
CA THR A 125 17.88 -10.15 2.36
C THR A 125 18.71 -10.39 3.62
N ALA A 126 18.30 -11.32 4.50
CA ALA A 126 19.05 -11.65 5.71
C ALA A 126 20.48 -12.11 5.38
N LEU A 127 20.68 -12.87 4.30
CA LEU A 127 22.01 -13.26 3.82
C LEU A 127 22.91 -12.05 3.51
N PHE A 128 22.38 -11.02 2.82
CA PHE A 128 23.13 -9.79 2.55
C PHE A 128 23.47 -9.03 3.85
N PHE A 129 22.54 -8.98 4.81
CA PHE A 129 22.77 -8.32 6.09
C PHE A 129 23.83 -9.04 6.92
N PHE A 130 23.80 -10.37 7.00
CA PHE A 130 24.83 -11.16 7.68
C PHE A 130 26.20 -11.03 7.00
N ALA A 131 26.23 -10.98 5.67
CA ALA A 131 27.46 -10.77 4.92
C ALA A 131 28.07 -9.37 5.17
N ALA A 132 27.23 -8.36 5.38
CA ALA A 132 27.66 -6.98 5.65
C ALA A 132 28.03 -6.71 7.12
N ALA A 133 27.47 -7.48 8.05
CA ALA A 133 27.67 -7.32 9.49
C ALA A 133 29.15 -7.17 9.94
N PRO A 134 30.13 -7.99 9.48
CA PRO A 134 31.53 -7.81 9.90
C PRO A 134 32.13 -6.47 9.45
N PHE A 135 31.78 -5.98 8.26
CA PHE A 135 32.26 -4.68 7.76
C PHE A 135 31.66 -3.52 8.53
N ILE A 136 30.36 -3.59 8.84
CA ILE A 136 29.67 -2.52 9.57
C ILE A 136 30.12 -2.51 11.04
N THR A 137 30.30 -3.66 11.67
CA THR A 137 30.80 -3.72 13.06
C THR A 137 32.22 -3.20 13.22
N MET A 138 33.06 -3.24 12.18
CA MET A 138 34.38 -2.59 12.20
C MET A 138 34.31 -1.09 12.52
N THR A 139 33.23 -0.41 12.13
CA THR A 139 33.02 1.03 12.39
C THR A 139 32.91 1.38 13.87
N TYR A 140 32.53 0.41 14.72
CA TYR A 140 32.54 0.56 16.17
C TYR A 140 33.96 0.81 16.71
N PHE A 141 34.96 0.10 16.19
CA PHE A 141 36.37 0.29 16.60
C PHE A 141 36.92 1.66 16.20
N LEU A 142 36.37 2.28 15.16
CA LEU A 142 36.73 3.62 14.70
C LEU A 142 36.07 4.74 15.53
N ARG A 143 35.43 4.39 16.66
CA ARG A 143 34.70 5.33 17.55
C ARG A 143 33.65 6.18 16.81
N GLY A 144 33.11 5.67 15.70
CA GLY A 144 32.13 6.38 14.88
C GLY A 144 30.72 6.38 15.46
N THR A 145 30.29 5.25 16.04
CA THR A 145 28.92 5.03 16.52
C THR A 145 28.84 3.94 17.60
N ASP A 146 27.80 4.01 18.43
CA ASP A 146 27.54 3.01 19.47
C ASP A 146 27.12 1.65 18.88
N PHE A 147 27.55 0.54 19.49
CA PHE A 147 27.17 -0.82 19.08
C PHE A 147 25.65 -1.01 18.98
N VAL A 148 24.89 -0.48 19.94
CA VAL A 148 23.43 -0.60 19.95
C VAL A 148 22.80 0.26 18.85
N ALA A 149 23.38 1.42 18.51
CA ALA A 149 22.93 2.23 17.37
C ALA A 149 23.14 1.47 16.05
N ILE A 150 24.26 0.75 15.91
CA ILE A 150 24.49 -0.16 14.78
C ILE A 150 23.38 -1.23 14.70
N MET A 151 23.05 -1.90 15.81
CA MET A 151 21.98 -2.90 15.84
C MET A 151 20.60 -2.33 15.45
N VAL A 152 20.23 -1.17 16.02
CA VAL A 152 18.96 -0.50 15.68
C VAL A 152 18.95 -0.07 14.20
N SER A 153 20.07 0.44 13.69
CA SER A 153 20.18 0.87 12.29
C SER A 153 19.99 -0.30 11.31
N LEU A 154 20.59 -1.46 11.59
CA LEU A 154 20.44 -2.67 10.80
C LEU A 154 19.00 -3.19 10.87
N PHE A 155 18.37 -3.14 12.04
CA PHE A 155 16.98 -3.56 12.19
C PHE A 155 16.01 -2.68 11.40
N VAL A 156 16.15 -1.35 11.50
CA VAL A 156 15.33 -0.39 10.75
C VAL A 156 15.56 -0.54 9.24
N ALA A 157 16.82 -0.69 8.81
CA ALA A 157 17.16 -0.97 7.42
C ALA A 157 16.52 -2.26 6.91
N TYR A 158 16.53 -3.33 7.70
CA TYR A 158 15.91 -4.60 7.35
C TYR A 158 14.39 -4.46 7.17
N LEU A 159 13.71 -3.74 8.07
CA LEU A 159 12.27 -3.47 7.96
C LEU A 159 11.91 -2.65 6.71
N ALA A 160 12.72 -1.65 6.37
CA ALA A 160 12.53 -0.87 5.15
C ALA A 160 12.59 -1.76 3.90
N VAL A 161 13.54 -2.71 3.85
CA VAL A 161 13.66 -3.68 2.76
C VAL A 161 12.47 -4.65 2.72
N LEU A 162 11.95 -5.10 3.88
CA LEU A 162 10.74 -5.92 3.89
C LEU A 162 9.53 -5.18 3.31
N GLY A 163 9.39 -3.88 3.63
CA GLY A 163 8.36 -3.02 3.07
C GLY A 163 8.44 -2.93 1.54
N THR A 164 9.64 -2.73 0.99
CA THR A 164 9.81 -2.65 -0.48
C THR A 164 9.65 -4.00 -1.17
N ILE A 165 10.06 -5.11 -0.55
CA ILE A 165 9.76 -6.47 -1.05
C ILE A 165 8.25 -6.66 -1.17
N GLN A 166 7.50 -6.30 -0.12
CA GLN A 166 6.05 -6.45 -0.10
C GLN A 166 5.36 -5.53 -1.11
N LEU A 167 5.87 -4.31 -1.31
CA LEU A 167 5.44 -3.41 -2.39
C LEU A 167 5.68 -4.03 -3.77
N ALA A 168 6.87 -4.55 -4.04
CA ALA A 168 7.21 -5.16 -5.33
C ALA A 168 6.35 -6.39 -5.63
N ILE A 169 6.13 -7.26 -4.63
CA ILE A 169 5.22 -8.41 -4.74
C ILE A 169 3.79 -7.94 -5.04
N CYS A 170 3.31 -6.89 -4.36
CA CYS A 170 1.99 -6.32 -4.60
C CYS A 170 1.85 -5.78 -6.02
N LEU A 171 2.85 -5.05 -6.52
CA LEU A 171 2.87 -4.52 -7.89
C LEU A 171 2.91 -5.62 -8.95
N ALA A 172 3.69 -6.68 -8.71
CA ALA A 172 3.73 -7.87 -9.57
C ALA A 172 2.39 -8.64 -9.60
N CYS A 173 1.57 -8.50 -8.55
CA CYS A 173 0.22 -9.07 -8.50
C CYS A 173 -0.82 -8.30 -9.35
N PHE A 174 -0.49 -7.21 -10.03
CA PHE A 174 -1.45 -6.58 -10.94
C PHE A 174 -1.50 -7.29 -12.31
N LYS A 175 -2.71 -7.57 -12.80
CA LYS A 175 -2.93 -8.08 -14.16
C LYS A 175 -2.96 -6.90 -15.13
N THR A 176 -1.81 -6.51 -15.67
CA THR A 176 -1.67 -5.35 -16.56
C THR A 176 -0.96 -5.70 -17.87
N PRO A 177 -1.24 -4.98 -18.98
CA PRO A 177 -0.51 -5.15 -20.23
C PRO A 177 0.96 -4.71 -20.06
N THR A 178 1.84 -5.18 -20.94
CA THR A 178 3.30 -4.99 -20.83
C THR A 178 3.71 -3.52 -20.67
N ALA A 179 3.10 -2.59 -21.43
CA ALA A 179 3.39 -1.16 -21.30
C ALA A 179 3.13 -0.62 -19.88
N MET A 180 2.03 -1.03 -19.27
CA MET A 180 1.67 -0.61 -17.91
C MET A 180 2.59 -1.27 -16.86
N LYS A 181 3.10 -2.48 -17.11
CA LYS A 181 4.13 -3.10 -16.25
C LYS A 181 5.41 -2.27 -16.21
N VAL A 182 5.81 -1.68 -17.35
CA VAL A 182 6.98 -0.78 -17.40
C VAL A 182 6.75 0.48 -16.57
N ILE A 183 5.57 1.11 -16.70
CA ILE A 183 5.22 2.29 -15.89
C ILE A 183 5.21 1.95 -14.39
N LEU A 184 4.62 0.81 -14.01
CA LEU A 184 4.60 0.36 -12.61
C LEU A 184 6.00 0.03 -12.09
N ALA A 185 6.88 -0.53 -12.93
CA ALA A 185 8.27 -0.80 -12.57
C ALA A 185 9.09 0.50 -12.40
N ALA A 186 8.88 1.49 -13.27
CA ALA A 186 9.49 2.80 -13.15
C ALA A 186 8.98 3.53 -11.88
N GLY A 187 7.67 3.50 -11.63
CA GLY A 187 7.08 4.04 -10.40
C GLY A 187 7.58 3.36 -9.14
N PHE A 188 7.78 2.03 -9.18
CA PHE A 188 8.42 1.29 -8.10
C PHE A 188 9.86 1.78 -7.85
N LEU A 189 10.65 1.99 -8.90
CA LEU A 189 12.03 2.45 -8.76
C LEU A 189 12.10 3.85 -8.13
N VAL A 190 11.24 4.77 -8.57
CA VAL A 190 11.14 6.11 -7.96
C VAL A 190 10.75 6.02 -6.48
N LEU A 191 9.76 5.19 -6.15
CA LEU A 191 9.33 4.99 -4.77
C LEU A 191 10.43 4.32 -3.92
N ALA A 192 11.16 3.35 -4.47
CA ALA A 192 12.27 2.69 -3.80
C ALA A 192 13.44 3.67 -3.52
N LEU A 193 13.74 4.59 -4.45
CA LEU A 193 14.72 5.66 -4.23
C LEU A 193 14.25 6.66 -3.16
N PHE A 194 12.96 6.98 -3.13
CA PHE A 194 12.40 7.83 -2.08
C PHE A 194 12.49 7.16 -0.70
N ILE A 195 12.15 5.87 -0.60
CA ILE A 195 12.29 5.07 0.63
C ILE A 195 13.77 4.96 1.03
N PHE A 196 14.68 4.79 0.07
CA PHE A 196 16.12 4.79 0.31
C PHE A 196 16.57 6.11 0.94
N GLY A 197 16.21 7.25 0.35
CA GLY A 197 16.54 8.57 0.89
C GLY A 197 15.99 8.78 2.29
N GLY A 198 14.69 8.54 2.50
CA GLY A 198 14.06 8.68 3.82
C GLY A 198 14.64 7.74 4.88
N THR A 199 15.04 6.52 4.49
CA THR A 199 15.73 5.60 5.42
C THR A 199 17.13 6.10 5.74
N MET A 200 17.89 6.60 4.76
CA MET A 200 19.21 7.18 4.99
C MET A 200 19.17 8.37 5.93
N ASP A 201 18.21 9.28 5.72
CA ASP A 201 18.04 10.45 6.57
C ASP A 201 17.74 10.03 8.02
N LEU A 202 16.83 9.06 8.20
CA LEU A 202 16.52 8.52 9.52
C LEU A 202 17.74 7.86 10.18
N LEU A 203 18.49 7.05 9.43
CA LEU A 203 19.69 6.39 9.96
C LEU A 203 20.79 7.40 10.29
N SER A 204 20.92 8.46 9.50
CA SER A 204 21.84 9.57 9.79
C SER A 204 21.51 10.23 11.13
N ASP A 205 20.22 10.46 11.40
CA ASP A 205 19.73 11.05 12.64
C ASP A 205 20.00 10.12 13.85
N ILE A 206 19.73 8.82 13.71
CA ILE A 206 19.98 7.83 14.75
C ILE A 206 21.47 7.79 15.10
N ASN A 207 22.32 7.74 14.07
CA ASN A 207 23.76 7.60 14.24
C ASN A 207 24.45 8.88 14.74
N ARG A 208 23.98 10.08 14.33
CA ARG A 208 24.53 11.38 14.80
C ARG A 208 24.21 11.66 16.26
N ARG A 209 23.00 11.33 16.70
CA ARG A 209 22.51 11.72 18.04
C ARG A 209 22.90 10.72 19.12
N GLY A 210 23.22 9.47 18.75
CA GLY A 210 23.53 8.38 19.66
C GLY A 210 22.33 7.99 20.55
N LEU A 211 22.39 6.84 21.22
CA LEU A 211 21.29 6.38 22.08
C LEU A 211 21.03 7.30 23.28
N GLY A 212 22.09 7.89 23.84
CA GLY A 212 21.98 8.81 24.96
C GLY A 212 21.21 10.09 24.62
N GLY A 213 21.42 10.65 23.43
CA GLY A 213 20.68 11.84 22.97
C GLY A 213 19.22 11.54 22.61
N LEU A 214 18.95 10.31 22.16
CA LEU A 214 17.65 9.90 21.64
C LEU A 214 16.69 9.38 22.73
N VAL A 215 17.19 8.64 23.72
CA VAL A 215 16.36 8.06 24.80
C VAL A 215 16.03 9.11 25.89
N PHE A 216 16.98 9.99 26.22
CA PHE A 216 16.83 10.91 27.36
C PHE A 216 16.29 12.31 26.99
N ARG A 217 16.37 12.74 25.72
CA ARG A 217 16.08 14.13 25.32
C ARG A 217 14.99 14.33 24.26
N GLY A 218 14.55 13.30 23.52
CA GLY A 218 13.51 13.56 22.52
C GLY A 218 12.98 12.35 21.78
N GLY A 219 11.71 12.00 22.05
CA GLY A 219 10.75 11.42 21.10
C GLY A 219 11.19 10.24 20.22
N LEU A 220 12.33 9.57 20.48
CA LEU A 220 12.80 8.47 19.63
C LEU A 220 11.84 7.29 19.71
N TRP A 221 11.34 6.98 20.91
CA TRP A 221 10.32 5.94 21.07
C TRP A 221 9.07 6.26 20.27
N GLU A 222 8.62 7.52 20.27
CA GLU A 222 7.49 7.97 19.46
C GLU A 222 7.79 7.82 17.96
N ARG A 223 8.96 8.29 17.48
CA ARG A 223 9.35 8.20 16.07
C ARG A 223 9.55 6.75 15.59
N ILE A 224 10.15 5.89 16.42
CA ILE A 224 10.31 4.46 16.13
C ILE A 224 8.96 3.76 16.13
N LEU A 225 8.07 4.06 17.08
CA LEU A 225 6.72 3.50 17.12
C LEU A 225 5.88 3.94 15.91
N VAL A 226 5.98 5.21 15.50
CA VAL A 226 5.33 5.72 14.29
C VAL A 226 5.89 5.02 13.05
N LEU A 227 7.22 4.87 12.93
CA LEU A 227 7.82 4.20 11.78
C LEU A 227 7.46 2.70 11.73
N LEU A 228 7.50 2.02 12.87
CA LEU A 228 7.11 0.61 13.00
C LEU A 228 5.63 0.43 12.69
N SER A 229 4.75 1.30 13.18
CA SER A 229 3.31 1.22 12.89
C SER A 229 3.04 1.47 11.41
N ILE A 230 3.65 2.48 10.77
CA ILE A 230 3.51 2.71 9.33
C ILE A 230 4.05 1.52 8.53
N GLY A 231 5.23 1.00 8.88
CA GLY A 231 5.86 -0.14 8.21
C GLY A 231 5.06 -1.43 8.35
N VAL A 232 4.57 -1.73 9.56
CA VAL A 232 3.77 -2.94 9.85
C VAL A 232 2.38 -2.84 9.24
N ILE A 233 1.67 -1.72 9.42
CA ILE A 233 0.31 -1.53 8.88
C ILE A 233 0.37 -1.45 7.36
N GLY A 234 1.32 -0.71 6.80
CA GLY A 234 1.55 -0.64 5.35
C GLY A 234 1.91 -1.99 4.77
N GLY A 235 2.88 -2.70 5.36
CA GLY A 235 3.31 -4.04 4.94
C GLY A 235 2.18 -5.07 4.99
N LEU A 236 1.45 -5.14 6.11
CA LEU A 236 0.29 -6.03 6.24
C LEU A 236 -0.86 -5.64 5.30
N GLY A 237 -1.11 -4.34 5.10
CA GLY A 237 -2.11 -3.85 4.16
C GLY A 237 -1.80 -4.30 2.73
N LEU A 238 -0.57 -4.07 2.28
CA LEU A 238 -0.09 -4.54 0.99
C LEU A 238 -0.12 -6.06 0.86
N PHE A 239 0.13 -6.80 1.95
CA PHE A 239 -0.02 -8.25 1.98
C PHE A 239 -1.47 -8.67 1.70
N PHE A 240 -2.45 -8.09 2.39
CA PHE A 240 -3.87 -8.40 2.15
C PHE A 240 -4.33 -8.00 0.75
N VAL A 241 -3.83 -6.88 0.21
CA VAL A 241 -4.09 -6.46 -1.17
C VAL A 241 -3.51 -7.47 -2.15
N SER A 242 -2.26 -7.91 -1.95
CA SER A 242 -1.61 -8.93 -2.80
C SER A 242 -2.42 -10.24 -2.82
N VAL A 243 -2.89 -10.70 -1.65
CA VAL A 243 -3.77 -11.87 -1.54
C VAL A 243 -5.09 -11.67 -2.29
N ALA A 244 -5.69 -10.48 -2.21
CA ALA A 244 -6.91 -10.16 -2.93
C ALA A 244 -6.72 -10.15 -4.46
N LEU A 245 -5.55 -9.72 -4.94
CA LEU A 245 -5.20 -9.69 -6.36
C LEU A 245 -4.93 -11.08 -6.97
N ILE A 246 -4.47 -12.06 -6.17
CA ILE A 246 -4.28 -13.44 -6.60
C ILE A 246 -5.60 -14.21 -6.67
N LYS A 247 -6.55 -13.91 -5.77
CA LYS A 247 -7.86 -14.59 -5.76
C LYS A 247 -8.58 -14.48 -7.12
N PRO A 248 -9.36 -15.52 -7.49
CA PRO A 248 -10.13 -15.50 -8.73
C PRO A 248 -11.20 -14.39 -8.69
N ASP A 249 -11.60 -13.90 -9.86
CA ASP A 249 -12.57 -12.80 -9.99
C ASP A 249 -13.96 -13.16 -9.45
N SER A 250 -14.28 -14.45 -9.31
CA SER A 250 -15.53 -14.93 -8.68
C SER A 250 -15.54 -14.79 -7.15
N ALA A 251 -14.38 -14.72 -6.49
CA ALA A 251 -14.27 -14.65 -5.03
C ALA A 251 -14.44 -13.24 -4.48
N ASN A 252 -14.68 -13.14 -3.17
CA ASN A 252 -14.79 -11.86 -2.47
C ASN A 252 -13.40 -11.25 -2.22
N LYS A 253 -12.98 -10.32 -3.10
CA LYS A 253 -11.67 -9.64 -3.04
C LYS A 253 -11.64 -8.50 -2.02
N GLY A 254 -12.72 -7.72 -1.92
CA GLY A 254 -12.79 -6.51 -1.10
C GLY A 254 -12.80 -6.75 0.41
N ARG A 255 -13.35 -7.89 0.87
CA ARG A 255 -13.59 -8.13 2.30
C ARG A 255 -12.34 -8.07 3.17
N GLN A 256 -11.25 -8.69 2.74
CA GLN A 256 -10.04 -8.78 3.57
C GLN A 256 -9.29 -7.45 3.65
N PRO A 257 -8.95 -6.77 2.53
CA PRO A 257 -8.29 -5.46 2.59
C PRO A 257 -9.13 -4.40 3.31
N ARG A 258 -10.44 -4.32 3.03
CA ARG A 258 -11.32 -3.31 3.65
C ARG A 258 -11.46 -3.50 5.15
N ALA A 259 -11.62 -4.74 5.61
CA ALA A 259 -11.67 -5.05 7.04
C ALA A 259 -10.32 -4.73 7.72
N PHE A 260 -9.20 -5.06 7.08
CA PHE A 260 -7.88 -4.75 7.61
C PHE A 260 -7.68 -3.24 7.77
N PHE A 261 -7.92 -2.44 6.73
CA PHE A 261 -7.74 -0.99 6.83
C PHE A 261 -8.68 -0.35 7.85
N PHE A 262 -9.92 -0.84 7.97
CA PHE A 262 -10.85 -0.39 9.01
C PHE A 262 -10.36 -0.70 10.42
N VAL A 263 -9.97 -1.96 10.67
CA VAL A 263 -9.48 -2.37 11.99
C VAL A 263 -8.14 -1.69 12.32
N ALA A 264 -7.23 -1.59 11.36
CA ALA A 264 -5.95 -0.93 11.57
C ALA A 264 -6.13 0.57 11.86
N TRP A 265 -6.98 1.27 11.10
CA TRP A 265 -7.28 2.69 11.33
C TRP A 265 -7.93 2.90 12.71
N THR A 266 -8.94 2.09 13.05
CA THR A 266 -9.60 2.20 14.37
C THR A 266 -8.66 1.91 15.53
N LEU A 267 -7.76 0.93 15.40
CA LEU A 267 -6.74 0.65 16.42
C LEU A 267 -5.74 1.81 16.55
N VAL A 268 -5.28 2.39 15.44
CA VAL A 268 -4.38 3.56 15.48
C VAL A 268 -5.07 4.73 16.17
N CYS A 269 -6.29 5.07 15.76
CA CYS A 269 -7.08 6.12 16.40
C CYS A 269 -7.29 5.84 17.89
N LEU A 270 -7.67 4.60 18.27
CA LEU A 270 -7.86 4.22 19.67
C LEU A 270 -6.57 4.40 20.48
N THR A 271 -5.42 3.97 19.95
CA THR A 271 -4.14 4.14 20.65
C THR A 271 -3.81 5.61 20.85
N MET A 272 -4.01 6.46 19.83
CA MET A 272 -3.76 7.89 19.94
C MET A 272 -4.63 8.56 21.00
N VAL A 273 -5.90 8.13 21.14
CA VAL A 273 -6.82 8.64 22.17
C VAL A 273 -6.42 8.16 23.57
N VAL A 274 -6.04 6.89 23.72
CA VAL A 274 -5.67 6.31 25.03
C VAL A 274 -4.39 6.93 25.58
N PHE A 275 -3.43 7.28 24.71
CA PHE A 275 -2.16 7.87 25.11
C PHE A 275 -2.17 9.41 25.16
N ASP A 276 -3.34 10.04 25.08
CA ASP A 276 -3.51 11.50 25.06
C ASP A 276 -2.53 12.19 24.09
N ALA A 277 -2.48 11.68 22.86
CA ALA A 277 -1.57 12.16 21.84
C ALA A 277 -1.86 13.62 21.49
N SER A 278 -0.82 14.36 21.10
CA SER A 278 -0.98 15.75 20.66
C SER A 278 -1.90 15.86 19.44
N THR A 279 -2.51 17.04 19.25
CA THR A 279 -3.40 17.35 18.13
C THR A 279 -2.78 17.02 16.78
N ASP A 280 -1.49 17.32 16.61
CA ASP A 280 -0.76 17.08 15.36
C ASP A 280 -0.65 15.57 15.05
N VAL A 281 -0.54 14.73 16.07
CA VAL A 281 -0.46 13.26 15.92
C VAL A 281 -1.84 12.67 15.60
N LEU A 282 -2.91 13.24 16.16
CA LEU A 282 -4.29 12.84 15.84
C LEU A 282 -4.64 13.13 14.37
N GLU A 283 -4.16 14.25 13.82
CA GLU A 283 -4.30 14.58 12.39
C GLU A 283 -3.67 13.51 11.49
N VAL A 284 -2.53 12.93 11.88
CA VAL A 284 -1.89 11.83 11.11
C VAL A 284 -2.82 10.61 11.02
N GLY A 285 -3.53 10.28 12.09
CA GLY A 285 -4.53 9.21 12.11
C GLY A 285 -5.71 9.49 11.17
N ALA A 286 -6.18 10.75 11.14
CA ALA A 286 -7.22 11.18 10.22
C ALA A 286 -6.75 11.15 8.75
N VAL A 287 -5.53 11.61 8.46
CA VAL A 287 -4.91 11.53 7.13
C VAL A 287 -4.75 10.07 6.67
N PHE A 288 -4.38 9.16 7.57
CA PHE A 288 -4.32 7.72 7.27
C PHE A 288 -5.69 7.15 6.87
N GLY A 289 -6.76 7.49 7.60
CA GLY A 289 -8.12 7.09 7.24
C GLY A 289 -8.58 7.67 5.90
N LEU A 290 -8.27 8.96 5.67
CA LEU A 290 -8.60 9.67 4.43
C LEU A 290 -7.88 9.06 3.22
N THR A 291 -6.59 8.78 3.33
CA THR A 291 -5.82 8.09 2.27
C THR A 291 -6.34 6.69 1.97
N ALA A 292 -6.70 5.91 3.00
CA ALA A 292 -7.33 4.61 2.81
C ALA A 292 -8.68 4.73 2.06
N GLY A 293 -9.49 5.75 2.38
CA GLY A 293 -10.72 6.07 1.67
C GLY A 293 -10.48 6.45 0.21
N ILE A 294 -9.48 7.30 -0.08
CA ILE A 294 -9.13 7.73 -1.44
C ILE A 294 -8.71 6.53 -2.30
N VAL A 295 -7.77 5.74 -1.81
CA VAL A 295 -7.30 4.53 -2.50
C VAL A 295 -8.46 3.54 -2.69
N GLY A 296 -9.29 3.37 -1.65
CA GLY A 296 -10.49 2.55 -1.71
C GLY A 296 -11.45 3.00 -2.81
N MET A 297 -11.66 4.31 -2.98
CA MET A 297 -12.55 4.87 -4.00
C MET A 297 -12.04 4.56 -5.41
N LEU A 298 -10.74 4.77 -5.66
CA LEU A 298 -10.12 4.47 -6.95
C LEU A 298 -10.26 2.97 -7.29
N VAL A 299 -10.05 2.08 -6.33
CA VAL A 299 -10.24 0.63 -6.53
C VAL A 299 -11.71 0.28 -6.74
N ALA A 300 -12.62 0.84 -5.95
CA ALA A 300 -14.04 0.56 -6.01
C ALA A 300 -14.65 0.91 -7.38
N VAL A 301 -14.23 2.01 -7.98
CA VAL A 301 -14.68 2.44 -9.31
C VAL A 301 -14.37 1.39 -10.40
N SER A 302 -13.39 0.51 -10.18
CA SER A 302 -13.02 -0.57 -11.11
C SER A 302 -13.58 -1.95 -10.74
N GLU A 303 -14.30 -2.08 -9.63
CA GLU A 303 -14.91 -3.34 -9.22
C GLU A 303 -16.17 -3.68 -10.04
N ARG A 304 -16.61 -4.94 -9.94
CA ARG A 304 -17.82 -5.42 -10.61
C ARG A 304 -19.10 -4.91 -9.95
N ASP A 305 -20.15 -4.69 -10.74
CA ASP A 305 -21.46 -4.27 -10.23
C ASP A 305 -22.27 -5.44 -9.67
N ASP A 306 -22.08 -6.66 -10.20
CA ASP A 306 -22.86 -7.83 -9.84
C ASP A 306 -22.08 -8.78 -8.91
N PRO A 307 -22.65 -9.17 -7.75
CA PRO A 307 -22.03 -10.15 -6.87
C PRO A 307 -22.05 -11.52 -7.53
N GLY A 308 -20.88 -12.16 -7.65
CA GLY A 308 -20.76 -13.52 -8.20
C GLY A 308 -21.45 -14.56 -7.31
N LEU A 309 -21.80 -15.72 -7.89
CA LEU A 309 -22.53 -16.80 -7.19
C LEU A 309 -21.89 -17.21 -5.86
N ARG A 310 -20.56 -17.38 -5.84
CA ARG A 310 -19.81 -17.71 -4.61
C ARG A 310 -19.97 -16.64 -3.53
N VAL A 311 -19.97 -15.36 -3.91
CA VAL A 311 -20.14 -14.24 -2.98
C VAL A 311 -21.55 -14.22 -2.41
N ARG A 312 -22.57 -14.53 -3.22
CA ARG A 312 -23.97 -14.56 -2.77
C ARG A 312 -24.23 -15.59 -1.68
N ARG A 313 -23.47 -16.69 -1.65
CA ARG A 313 -23.54 -17.71 -0.58
C ARG A 313 -22.95 -17.25 0.74
N GLU A 314 -22.04 -16.26 0.72
CA GLU A 314 -21.46 -15.67 1.94
C GLU A 314 -22.30 -14.53 2.53
N ILE A 315 -23.33 -14.06 1.80
CA ILE A 315 -24.13 -12.91 2.24
C ILE A 315 -25.02 -13.33 3.42
N PRO A 316 -24.99 -12.62 4.55
CA PRO A 316 -25.87 -12.91 5.68
C PRO A 316 -27.34 -12.63 5.34
N VAL A 317 -28.24 -13.47 5.86
CA VAL A 317 -29.69 -13.38 5.61
C VAL A 317 -30.34 -12.22 6.36
N ALA A 318 -29.85 -11.89 7.56
CA ALA A 318 -30.38 -10.81 8.39
C ALA A 318 -30.12 -9.42 7.77
N GLY A 319 -31.17 -8.57 7.71
CA GLY A 319 -31.13 -7.28 7.01
C GLY A 319 -30.05 -6.30 7.48
N TRP A 320 -29.86 -6.15 8.80
CA TRP A 320 -28.84 -5.24 9.34
C TRP A 320 -27.41 -5.78 9.12
N ARG A 321 -27.20 -7.11 9.28
CA ARG A 321 -25.92 -7.76 8.96
C ARG A 321 -25.60 -7.64 7.47
N ARG A 322 -26.63 -7.66 6.61
CA ARG A 322 -26.49 -7.44 5.17
C ARG A 322 -26.02 -6.02 4.86
N ALA A 323 -26.50 -5.00 5.58
CA ALA A 323 -26.04 -3.62 5.39
C ALA A 323 -24.56 -3.44 5.76
N ILE A 324 -24.13 -3.99 6.90
CA ILE A 324 -22.73 -3.96 7.30
C ILE A 324 -21.88 -4.77 6.30
N ALA A 325 -22.33 -5.97 5.94
CA ALA A 325 -21.64 -6.81 4.96
C ALA A 325 -21.52 -6.13 3.60
N PHE A 326 -22.53 -5.34 3.18
CA PHE A 326 -22.49 -4.64 1.90
C PHE A 326 -21.24 -3.78 1.77
N ALA A 327 -20.92 -2.92 2.73
CA ALA A 327 -19.74 -2.04 2.66
C ALA A 327 -18.43 -2.82 2.51
N PHE A 328 -18.28 -3.95 3.21
CA PHE A 328 -17.04 -4.72 3.17
C PHE A 328 -16.93 -5.69 1.98
N PHE A 329 -18.03 -6.06 1.33
CA PHE A 329 -18.02 -7.04 0.25
C PHE A 329 -17.57 -6.46 -1.09
N SER A 330 -16.94 -7.30 -1.93
CA SER A 330 -16.55 -6.92 -3.30
C SER A 330 -17.75 -6.44 -4.12
N GLY A 331 -17.62 -5.26 -4.70
CA GLY A 331 -18.59 -4.58 -5.54
C GLY A 331 -18.19 -3.11 -5.72
N SER A 332 -18.56 -2.53 -6.86
CA SER A 332 -18.31 -1.11 -7.15
C SER A 332 -19.10 -0.20 -6.20
N ALA A 333 -20.41 -0.41 -6.10
CA ALA A 333 -21.29 0.33 -5.21
C ALA A 333 -20.91 0.15 -3.73
N SER A 334 -20.60 -1.09 -3.30
CA SER A 334 -20.17 -1.37 -1.94
C SER A 334 -18.84 -0.73 -1.59
N GLY A 335 -17.89 -0.76 -2.52
CA GLY A 335 -16.58 -0.13 -2.33
C GLY A 335 -16.67 1.37 -2.22
N MET A 336 -17.49 2.02 -3.07
CA MET A 336 -17.73 3.46 -2.99
C MET A 336 -18.32 3.83 -1.63
N VAL A 337 -19.29 3.05 -1.12
CA VAL A 337 -19.88 3.27 0.21
C VAL A 337 -18.84 3.13 1.30
N TRP A 338 -18.01 2.09 1.27
CA TRP A 338 -16.94 1.92 2.25
C TRP A 338 -15.96 3.08 2.23
N SER A 339 -15.57 3.55 1.05
CA SER A 339 -14.65 4.69 0.91
C SER A 339 -15.23 5.99 1.46
N VAL A 340 -16.50 6.28 1.17
CA VAL A 340 -17.20 7.45 1.72
C VAL A 340 -17.33 7.34 3.23
N LEU A 341 -17.71 6.16 3.76
CA LEU A 341 -17.80 5.93 5.20
C LEU A 341 -16.44 6.12 5.89
N MET A 342 -15.35 5.65 5.26
CA MET A 342 -14.00 5.83 5.78
C MET A 342 -13.55 7.29 5.78
N MET A 343 -13.82 8.04 4.71
CA MET A 343 -13.53 9.48 4.66
C MET A 343 -14.34 10.24 5.72
N MET A 344 -15.63 9.94 5.86
CA MET A 344 -16.47 10.57 6.89
C MET A 344 -16.01 10.22 8.30
N ALA A 345 -15.61 8.97 8.55
CA ALA A 345 -15.08 8.56 9.84
C ALA A 345 -13.74 9.26 10.16
N ALA A 346 -12.87 9.44 9.16
CA ALA A 346 -11.61 10.17 9.31
C ALA A 346 -11.84 11.66 9.63
N ILE A 347 -12.75 12.32 8.91
CA ILE A 347 -13.11 13.73 9.15
C ILE A 347 -13.78 13.89 10.52
N GLY A 348 -14.71 12.99 10.88
CA GLY A 348 -15.38 13.01 12.17
C GLY A 348 -14.43 12.73 13.35
N PHE A 349 -13.41 11.89 13.12
CA PHE A 349 -12.34 11.70 14.10
C PHE A 349 -11.52 12.98 14.28
N SER A 350 -11.13 13.67 13.21
CA SER A 350 -10.43 14.96 13.35
C SER A 350 -11.26 15.98 14.14
N SER A 351 -12.52 16.21 13.73
CA SER A 351 -13.35 17.26 14.30
C SER A 351 -13.84 16.98 15.71
N GLY A 352 -13.97 15.70 16.10
CA GLY A 352 -14.32 15.32 17.47
C GLY A 352 -13.24 15.69 18.51
N PHE A 353 -11.98 15.87 18.10
CA PHE A 353 -10.86 16.17 18.99
C PHE A 353 -10.40 17.64 18.91
N VAL A 354 -10.84 18.41 17.92
CA VAL A 354 -10.64 19.86 17.88
C VAL A 354 -11.52 20.53 18.95
N ARG A 355 -10.92 20.76 20.13
CA ARG A 355 -11.58 21.36 21.31
C ARG A 355 -12.18 22.76 21.09
N SER A 356 -11.86 23.45 19.99
CA SER A 356 -12.25 24.85 19.77
C SER A 356 -13.64 25.04 19.13
N GLY A 357 -14.29 23.99 18.62
CA GLY A 357 -15.57 24.12 17.90
C GLY A 357 -15.52 24.97 16.63
N ILE A 358 -14.33 25.45 16.26
CA ILE A 358 -14.03 26.18 15.03
C ILE A 358 -13.32 25.20 14.11
N TRP A 359 -13.85 25.00 12.92
CA TRP A 359 -13.23 24.16 11.90
C TRP A 359 -11.87 24.76 11.53
N ASN A 360 -10.83 23.94 11.65
CA ASN A 360 -9.49 24.35 11.23
C ASN A 360 -9.36 24.24 9.71
N SER A 361 -8.43 25.01 9.14
CA SER A 361 -8.12 24.98 7.70
C SER A 361 -7.83 23.57 7.17
N MET A 362 -7.22 22.72 7.99
CA MET A 362 -6.95 21.32 7.66
C MET A 362 -8.23 20.52 7.42
N GLU A 363 -9.25 20.68 8.25
CA GLU A 363 -10.52 19.93 8.15
C GLU A 363 -11.29 20.30 6.90
N GLU A 364 -11.30 21.60 6.56
CA GLU A 364 -11.88 22.10 5.31
C GLU A 364 -11.16 21.50 4.08
N ILE A 365 -9.82 21.39 4.13
CA ILE A 365 -9.03 20.75 3.08
C ILE A 365 -9.37 19.25 2.99
N MET A 366 -9.49 18.55 4.12
CA MET A 366 -9.86 17.14 4.16
C MET A 366 -11.25 16.87 3.57
N VAL A 367 -12.23 17.71 3.88
CA VAL A 367 -13.56 17.67 3.27
C VAL A 367 -13.46 17.91 1.77
N GLY A 368 -12.73 18.95 1.35
CA GLY A 368 -12.57 19.26 -0.07
C GLY A 368 -11.93 18.13 -0.86
N VAL A 369 -10.82 17.57 -0.36
CA VAL A 369 -10.14 16.41 -0.99
C VAL A 369 -11.08 15.20 -1.08
N SER A 370 -11.88 14.95 -0.04
CA SER A 370 -12.86 13.87 -0.03
C SER A 370 -13.95 14.09 -1.09
N LEU A 371 -14.51 15.31 -1.17
CA LEU A 371 -15.53 15.67 -2.16
C LEU A 371 -15.00 15.56 -3.60
N TYR A 372 -13.80 16.08 -3.88
CA TYR A 372 -13.19 15.93 -5.21
C TYR A 372 -12.91 14.46 -5.55
N THR A 373 -12.48 13.66 -4.59
CA THR A 373 -12.24 12.22 -4.82
C THR A 373 -13.54 11.49 -5.17
N VAL A 374 -14.63 11.78 -4.44
CA VAL A 374 -15.96 11.23 -4.73
C VAL A 374 -16.46 11.72 -6.09
N PHE A 375 -16.29 13.01 -6.38
CA PHE A 375 -16.66 13.63 -7.65
C PHE A 375 -15.98 12.95 -8.84
N TYR A 376 -14.65 12.89 -8.85
CA TYR A 376 -13.90 12.29 -9.96
C TYR A 376 -14.13 10.79 -10.08
N GLY A 377 -14.27 10.07 -8.96
CA GLY A 377 -14.59 8.65 -8.96
C GLY A 377 -15.96 8.36 -9.58
N LEU A 378 -17.00 9.10 -9.20
CA LEU A 378 -18.34 8.96 -9.76
C LEU A 378 -18.40 9.41 -11.23
N ALA A 379 -17.72 10.50 -11.57
CA ALA A 379 -17.63 11.00 -12.94
C ALA A 379 -16.97 9.97 -13.86
N ALA A 380 -15.83 9.40 -13.44
CA ALA A 380 -15.15 8.34 -14.17
C ALA A 380 -16.03 7.10 -14.36
N HIS A 381 -16.75 6.70 -13.31
CA HIS A 381 -17.67 5.58 -13.38
C HIS A 381 -18.84 5.84 -14.36
N LEU A 382 -19.37 7.07 -14.39
CA LEU A 382 -20.44 7.47 -15.30
C LEU A 382 -19.94 7.54 -16.75
N LEU A 383 -18.79 8.17 -16.99
CA LEU A 383 -18.16 8.31 -18.29
C LEU A 383 -17.81 6.95 -18.88
N HIS A 384 -17.31 6.03 -18.06
CA HIS A 384 -17.01 4.68 -18.51
C HIS A 384 -18.24 3.93 -18.96
N ARG A 385 -19.35 4.00 -18.21
CA ARG A 385 -20.56 3.25 -18.54
C ARG A 385 -21.19 3.67 -19.86
N HIS A 386 -21.15 4.95 -20.20
CA HIS A 386 -21.82 5.48 -21.39
C HIS A 386 -20.89 5.54 -22.62
N TRP A 387 -19.62 5.93 -22.43
CA TRP A 387 -18.71 6.24 -23.54
C TRP A 387 -17.52 5.28 -23.60
N LEU A 388 -16.77 5.10 -22.50
CA LEU A 388 -15.51 4.33 -22.55
C LEU A 388 -15.67 2.81 -22.56
N LYS A 389 -16.86 2.26 -22.29
CA LYS A 389 -17.11 0.80 -22.33
C LYS A 389 -16.77 0.19 -23.69
N ARG A 390 -16.82 0.99 -24.77
CA ARG A 390 -16.46 0.56 -26.14
C ARG A 390 -14.95 0.42 -26.35
N PHE A 391 -14.13 1.17 -25.61
CA PHE A 391 -12.69 1.28 -25.84
C PHE A 391 -11.85 0.56 -24.78
N PHE A 392 -12.29 0.56 -23.53
CA PHE A 392 -11.51 0.02 -22.42
C PHE A 392 -12.34 -0.94 -21.57
N GLY A 393 -11.68 -1.95 -21.01
CA GLY A 393 -12.27 -2.82 -19.99
C GLY A 393 -12.50 -2.07 -18.67
N ARG A 394 -13.44 -2.58 -17.84
CA ARG A 394 -13.78 -2.00 -16.52
C ARG A 394 -12.60 -1.86 -15.56
N GLY A 395 -11.54 -2.65 -15.73
CA GLY A 395 -10.33 -2.56 -14.90
C GLY A 395 -9.53 -1.26 -15.07
N TRP A 396 -9.88 -0.39 -16.03
CA TRP A 396 -9.18 0.86 -16.30
C TRP A 396 -9.92 2.12 -15.81
N THR A 397 -11.06 1.96 -15.14
CA THR A 397 -11.85 3.11 -14.70
C THR A 397 -11.16 3.96 -13.62
N TRP A 398 -10.29 3.36 -12.81
CA TRP A 398 -9.43 4.09 -11.87
C TRP A 398 -8.47 5.04 -12.60
N LEU A 399 -7.90 4.60 -13.74
CA LEU A 399 -7.03 5.43 -14.56
C LEU A 399 -7.84 6.58 -15.18
N ALA A 400 -9.06 6.31 -15.63
CA ALA A 400 -9.96 7.36 -16.12
C ALA A 400 -10.26 8.40 -15.02
N SER A 401 -10.41 7.98 -13.75
CA SER A 401 -10.55 8.91 -12.63
C SER A 401 -9.32 9.78 -12.43
N LEU A 402 -8.11 9.21 -12.53
CA LEU A 402 -6.87 9.97 -12.41
C LEU A 402 -6.65 10.92 -13.60
N VAL A 403 -6.97 10.49 -14.82
CA VAL A 403 -6.89 11.34 -16.01
C VAL A 403 -7.89 12.49 -15.91
N LEU A 404 -9.12 12.25 -15.44
CA LEU A 404 -10.10 13.31 -15.21
C LEU A 404 -9.64 14.30 -14.14
N LEU A 405 -9.03 13.82 -13.07
CA LEU A 405 -8.42 14.67 -12.05
C LEU A 405 -7.26 15.50 -12.62
N GLY A 406 -6.37 14.87 -13.40
CA GLY A 406 -5.26 15.57 -14.07
C GLY A 406 -5.74 16.61 -15.09
N LEU A 407 -6.77 16.30 -15.87
CA LEU A 407 -7.43 17.27 -16.75
C LEU A 407 -8.09 18.39 -15.95
N GLY A 408 -8.76 18.08 -14.84
CA GLY A 408 -9.35 19.07 -13.93
C GLY A 408 -8.31 20.00 -13.30
N MET A 409 -7.09 19.53 -13.10
CA MET A 409 -5.98 20.36 -12.63
C MET A 409 -5.36 21.20 -13.76
N PHE A 410 -5.07 20.58 -14.90
CA PHE A 410 -4.28 21.20 -15.96
C PHE A 410 -5.10 22.10 -16.89
N VAL A 411 -6.29 21.67 -17.29
CA VAL A 411 -7.11 22.40 -18.29
C VAL A 411 -7.48 23.80 -17.81
N PRO A 412 -7.98 24.00 -16.58
CA PRO A 412 -8.35 25.35 -16.16
C PRO A 412 -7.13 26.24 -15.91
N TRP A 413 -6.02 25.65 -15.47
CA TRP A 413 -4.72 26.34 -15.36
C TRP A 413 -4.25 26.83 -16.74
N ALA A 414 -4.23 25.95 -17.74
CA ALA A 414 -3.79 26.27 -19.10
C ALA A 414 -4.73 27.27 -19.79
N LEU A 415 -6.06 27.10 -19.66
CA LEU A 415 -7.05 28.03 -20.21
C LEU A 415 -6.94 29.41 -19.56
N GLY A 416 -6.72 29.47 -18.25
CA GLY A 416 -6.49 30.72 -17.54
C GLY A 416 -5.28 31.49 -18.06
N ALA A 417 -4.15 30.79 -18.25
CA ALA A 417 -2.93 31.36 -18.80
C ALA A 417 -3.09 31.81 -20.26
N LEU A 418 -3.84 31.07 -21.09
CA LEU A 418 -4.04 31.39 -22.51
C LEU A 418 -5.04 32.52 -22.74
N LEU A 419 -6.16 32.53 -22.01
CA LEU A 419 -7.24 33.50 -22.22
C LEU A 419 -6.98 34.83 -21.51
N PHE A 420 -6.26 34.83 -20.38
CA PHE A 420 -5.99 36.03 -19.59
C PHE A 420 -4.52 36.14 -19.15
N PRO A 421 -3.58 36.26 -20.10
CA PRO A 421 -2.15 36.25 -19.79
C PRO A 421 -1.70 37.37 -18.85
N GLN A 422 -2.29 38.57 -18.96
CA GLN A 422 -1.99 39.70 -18.06
C GLN A 422 -2.48 39.43 -16.63
N LYS A 423 -3.76 39.06 -16.47
CA LYS A 423 -4.31 38.72 -15.14
C LYS A 423 -3.63 37.50 -14.52
N TRP A 424 -3.12 36.59 -15.34
CA TRP A 424 -2.33 35.45 -14.89
C TRP A 424 -0.99 35.87 -14.32
N SER A 425 -0.28 36.76 -15.02
CA SER A 425 0.97 37.34 -14.54
C SER A 425 0.78 38.13 -13.24
N ASP A 426 -0.36 38.82 -13.11
CA ASP A 426 -0.68 39.64 -11.94
C ASP A 426 -1.25 38.83 -10.76
N GLY A 427 -1.51 37.52 -10.95
CA GLY A 427 -2.10 36.65 -9.92
C GLY A 427 -3.59 36.88 -9.66
N ASP A 428 -4.23 37.77 -10.41
CA ASP A 428 -5.60 38.26 -10.24
C ASP A 428 -6.62 37.49 -11.11
N LEU A 429 -6.38 36.19 -11.32
CA LEU A 429 -7.33 35.36 -12.05
C LEU A 429 -8.61 35.16 -11.24
N SER A 430 -9.75 35.24 -11.94
CA SER A 430 -11.03 35.02 -11.29
C SER A 430 -11.10 33.61 -10.68
N PRO A 431 -11.59 33.46 -9.42
CA PRO A 431 -11.67 32.18 -8.71
C PRO A 431 -12.38 31.07 -9.50
N TYR A 432 -13.28 31.45 -10.41
CA TYR A 432 -14.10 30.55 -11.21
C TYR A 432 -13.28 29.64 -12.15
N PHE A 433 -12.11 30.08 -12.63
CA PHE A 433 -11.28 29.22 -13.47
C PHE A 433 -10.78 28.01 -12.69
N PHE A 434 -10.47 28.16 -11.42
CA PHE A 434 -9.85 27.09 -10.66
C PHE A 434 -10.84 26.16 -9.94
N LEU A 435 -12.14 26.29 -10.20
CA LEU A 435 -13.20 25.47 -9.61
C LEU A 435 -12.99 23.95 -9.72
N TRP A 436 -12.29 23.51 -10.76
CA TRP A 436 -12.01 22.09 -11.02
C TRP A 436 -10.68 21.63 -10.42
N ASN A 437 -9.91 22.53 -9.81
CA ASN A 437 -8.58 22.19 -9.30
C ASN A 437 -8.61 22.00 -7.77
N PRO A 438 -8.33 20.77 -7.26
CA PRO A 438 -8.26 20.51 -5.82
C PRO A 438 -7.19 21.33 -5.10
N PHE A 439 -6.13 21.76 -5.78
CA PHE A 439 -5.05 22.54 -5.15
C PHE A 439 -5.51 23.94 -4.69
N THR A 440 -6.65 24.43 -5.18
CA THR A 440 -7.23 25.70 -4.72
C THR A 440 -7.70 25.67 -3.29
N LEU A 441 -7.91 24.47 -2.74
CA LEU A 441 -8.23 24.28 -1.32
C LEU A 441 -7.11 24.81 -0.40
N SER A 442 -5.87 24.89 -0.89
CA SER A 442 -4.77 25.50 -0.14
C SER A 442 -4.93 27.02 0.06
N SER A 443 -5.58 27.72 -0.87
CA SER A 443 -5.77 29.16 -0.80
C SER A 443 -7.04 29.52 -0.03
N HIS A 444 -6.90 30.33 1.02
CA HIS A 444 -8.00 30.75 1.89
C HIS A 444 -9.12 31.49 1.13
N SER A 445 -8.76 32.32 0.14
CA SER A 445 -9.72 33.15 -0.61
C SER A 445 -10.63 32.33 -1.54
N HIS A 446 -10.18 31.16 -2.00
CA HIS A 446 -10.90 30.35 -2.99
C HIS A 446 -11.57 29.11 -2.40
N ARG A 447 -11.22 28.74 -1.17
CA ARG A 447 -11.71 27.54 -0.48
C ARG A 447 -13.23 27.42 -0.34
N PRO A 448 -14.00 28.45 0.07
CA PRO A 448 -15.45 28.28 0.25
C PRO A 448 -16.17 28.02 -1.08
N LEU A 449 -15.70 28.66 -2.15
CA LEU A 449 -16.23 28.50 -3.50
C LEU A 449 -15.95 27.09 -4.07
N SER A 450 -14.73 26.57 -3.88
CA SER A 450 -14.39 25.21 -4.33
C SER A 450 -15.13 24.13 -3.55
N LEU A 451 -15.34 24.31 -2.24
CA LEU A 451 -16.17 23.40 -1.43
C LEU A 451 -17.64 23.41 -1.83
N ALA A 452 -18.23 24.58 -2.02
CA ALA A 452 -19.61 24.72 -2.49
C ALA A 452 -19.80 24.05 -3.85
N MET A 453 -18.85 24.22 -4.76
CA MET A 453 -18.94 23.61 -6.08
C MET A 453 -18.75 22.08 -6.04
N ALA A 454 -17.73 21.59 -5.33
CA ALA A 454 -17.47 20.17 -5.20
C ALA A 454 -18.68 19.43 -4.57
N SER A 455 -19.32 20.04 -3.57
CA SER A 455 -20.55 19.50 -2.98
C SER A 455 -21.71 19.48 -3.97
N ILE A 456 -21.96 20.56 -4.71
CA ILE A 456 -23.00 20.61 -5.78
C ILE A 456 -22.78 19.49 -6.80
N PHE A 457 -21.55 19.32 -7.31
CA PHE A 457 -21.28 18.29 -8.31
C PHE A 457 -21.41 16.86 -7.76
N VAL A 458 -20.98 16.61 -6.53
CA VAL A 458 -21.19 15.31 -5.88
C VAL A 458 -22.69 15.03 -5.76
N VAL A 459 -23.49 16.01 -5.31
CA VAL A 459 -24.95 15.87 -5.20
C VAL A 459 -25.57 15.56 -6.56
N ILE A 460 -25.21 16.30 -7.61
CA ILE A 460 -25.70 16.06 -8.97
C ILE A 460 -25.37 14.63 -9.43
N LEU A 461 -24.12 14.18 -9.25
CA LEU A 461 -23.71 12.83 -9.67
C LEU A 461 -24.39 11.74 -8.86
N VAL A 462 -24.59 11.93 -7.55
CA VAL A 462 -25.32 11.00 -6.68
C VAL A 462 -26.79 10.91 -7.13
N VAL A 463 -27.44 12.04 -7.39
CA VAL A 463 -28.82 12.09 -7.90
C VAL A 463 -28.92 11.42 -9.27
N LEU A 464 -28.00 11.65 -10.19
CA LEU A 464 -27.99 10.96 -11.49
C LEU A 464 -27.79 9.44 -11.36
N ARG A 465 -27.12 8.98 -10.30
CA ARG A 465 -26.73 7.57 -10.11
C ARG A 465 -27.57 6.78 -9.11
N HIS A 466 -28.52 7.41 -8.42
CA HIS A 466 -29.30 6.74 -7.36
C HIS A 466 -29.96 5.43 -7.83
N ARG A 467 -30.58 5.41 -9.04
CA ARG A 467 -31.26 4.21 -9.57
C ARG A 467 -30.32 3.01 -9.74
N TRP A 468 -29.10 3.27 -10.20
CA TRP A 468 -28.09 2.21 -10.33
C TRP A 468 -27.67 1.68 -8.96
N PHE A 469 -27.49 2.57 -7.99
CA PHE A 469 -27.14 2.17 -6.62
C PHE A 469 -28.23 1.27 -6.00
N PHE A 470 -29.50 1.65 -6.13
CA PHE A 470 -30.62 0.81 -5.68
C PHE A 470 -30.69 -0.54 -6.39
N THR A 471 -30.29 -0.59 -7.68
CA THR A 471 -30.21 -1.84 -8.43
C THR A 471 -29.10 -2.75 -7.90
N CYS A 472 -27.92 -2.20 -7.58
CA CYS A 472 -26.84 -2.97 -6.98
C CYS A 472 -27.22 -3.49 -5.58
N TRP A 473 -27.87 -2.66 -4.77
CA TRP A 473 -28.38 -3.04 -3.46
C TRP A 473 -29.44 -4.15 -3.54
N SER A 474 -30.40 -4.04 -4.47
CA SER A 474 -31.46 -5.03 -4.61
C SER A 474 -30.95 -6.40 -5.09
N LYS A 475 -29.88 -6.41 -5.89
CA LYS A 475 -29.16 -7.62 -6.34
C LYS A 475 -28.28 -8.24 -5.25
N PHE A 476 -27.92 -7.49 -4.21
CA PHE A 476 -27.13 -7.99 -3.09
C PHE A 476 -28.02 -8.76 -2.10
N LYS A 477 -28.41 -9.97 -2.48
CA LYS A 477 -29.20 -10.89 -1.65
C LYS A 477 -28.51 -12.24 -1.54
N ALA A 478 -28.67 -12.87 -0.37
CA ALA A 478 -28.24 -14.24 -0.15
C ALA A 478 -28.93 -15.17 -1.14
N GLU A 479 -28.19 -16.16 -1.65
CA GLU A 479 -28.78 -17.23 -2.44
C GLU A 479 -29.63 -18.08 -1.47
N VAL A 480 -30.95 -18.08 -1.67
CA VAL A 480 -31.85 -19.01 -0.95
C VAL A 480 -31.53 -20.40 -1.51
N PRO A 481 -31.18 -21.40 -0.68
CA PRO A 481 -30.99 -22.75 -1.19
C PRO A 481 -32.28 -23.16 -1.90
N SER A 482 -32.19 -23.46 -3.19
CA SER A 482 -33.28 -24.13 -3.89
C SER A 482 -33.53 -25.45 -3.17
N GLU A 483 -34.78 -25.73 -2.80
CA GLU A 483 -35.16 -27.05 -2.31
C GLU A 483 -34.59 -28.12 -3.26
N PRO A 484 -34.00 -29.21 -2.72
CA PRO A 484 -33.55 -30.30 -3.58
C PRO A 484 -34.73 -30.76 -4.43
N PRO A 485 -34.53 -31.08 -5.73
CA PRO A 485 -35.63 -31.56 -6.56
C PRO A 485 -36.29 -32.74 -5.86
N PRO A 486 -37.64 -32.84 -5.88
CA PRO A 486 -38.33 -33.93 -5.22
C PRO A 486 -37.74 -35.23 -5.74
N ARG A 487 -37.26 -36.08 -4.82
CA ARG A 487 -36.78 -37.42 -5.14
C ARG A 487 -37.87 -38.05 -6.00
N ARG A 488 -37.61 -38.28 -7.29
CA ARG A 488 -38.52 -39.03 -8.16
C ARG A 488 -38.85 -40.31 -7.40
N GLY A 489 -40.11 -40.42 -7.00
CA GLY A 489 -40.61 -41.58 -6.29
C GLY A 489 -40.22 -42.81 -7.08
N THR A 490 -39.59 -43.76 -6.40
CA THR A 490 -39.50 -45.14 -6.84
C THR A 490 -40.91 -45.71 -6.90
N GLU A 491 -41.64 -45.43 -7.99
CA GLU A 491 -42.75 -46.27 -8.43
C GLU A 491 -42.14 -47.52 -9.08
N ILE A 492 -41.73 -48.47 -8.25
CA ILE A 492 -41.71 -49.87 -8.66
C ILE A 492 -43.15 -50.35 -8.41
N ARG A 493 -44.03 -50.10 -9.39
CA ARG A 493 -45.29 -50.82 -9.50
C ARG A 493 -44.95 -52.22 -10.01
N GLY A 494 -45.10 -53.22 -9.14
CA GLY A 494 -45.29 -54.58 -9.58
C GLY A 494 -46.60 -54.67 -10.36
N VAL A 495 -46.56 -55.23 -11.57
CA VAL A 495 -47.68 -55.90 -12.23
C VAL A 495 -47.11 -56.98 -13.13
N ALA A 496 -47.51 -58.22 -12.80
CA ALA A 496 -47.60 -59.44 -13.61
C ALA A 496 -46.33 -60.02 -14.24
#